data_AF-A0A090XAW2-F1
#
_entry.id   AF-A0A090XAW2-F1
#
_cell.length_a   1.000
_cell.length_b   1.000
_cell.length_c   1.000
_cell.angle_alpha   90.00
_cell.angle_beta   90.00
_cell.angle_gamma   90.00
#
_symmetry.space_group_name_H-M   'P 1'
#
loop_
_entity.id
_entity.type
_entity.pdbx_description
1 polymer ?
#
loop_
_entity_poly.entity_id
_entity_poly.type
_entity_poly.pdbx_seq_one_letter_code
_entity_poly.pdbx_strand_id
1 'polypeptide(L)'
;NRKPRALGQRERWKATECRLFLLYAAPIVLKNVLTDECYFHFLILHVSIRILCTKNMDEEMIAYAEKLLRSFVEQASSIYGETVQVYNIHSLIHLADDVRRYGPLDSFSSFPFENYLGQLKRLL
;
A
#
# COMPACT_ATOMS: atom_id res chain seq x y z
N ASN A 1 18.27 7.00 15.08
CA ASN A 1 16.80 7.17 14.93
C ASN A 1 16.47 8.62 14.63
N ARG A 2 16.02 8.92 13.40
CA ARG A 2 15.64 10.26 12.94
C ARG A 2 14.10 10.37 12.97
N LYS A 3 13.56 11.51 13.42
CA LYS A 3 12.11 11.75 13.40
C LYS A 3 11.58 11.72 11.95
N PRO A 4 10.39 11.13 11.70
CA PRO A 4 9.77 11.14 10.37
C PRO A 4 9.58 12.58 9.89
N ARG A 5 9.90 12.84 8.62
CA ARG A 5 9.69 14.16 8.01
C ARG A 5 8.20 14.48 7.87
N ALA A 6 7.86 15.76 7.96
CA ALA A 6 6.48 16.22 7.81
C ALA A 6 5.88 15.83 6.44
N LEU A 7 4.55 15.74 6.38
CA LEU A 7 3.80 15.43 5.15
C LEU A 7 4.15 16.38 3.99
N GLY A 8 4.47 17.65 4.28
CA GLY A 8 4.92 18.63 3.28
C GLY A 8 6.28 18.35 2.65
N GLN A 9 7.06 17.37 3.15
CA GLN A 9 8.34 16.93 2.59
C GLN A 9 8.29 15.48 2.09
N ARG A 10 7.08 14.98 1.80
CA ARG A 10 6.79 13.61 1.32
C ARG A 10 7.61 13.16 0.10
N GLU A 11 8.14 14.09 -0.69
CA GLU A 11 9.00 13.81 -1.84
C GLU A 11 10.40 13.29 -1.48
N ARG A 12 10.85 13.50 -0.24
CA ARG A 12 12.17 13.08 0.21
C ARG A 12 12.12 11.89 1.16
N TRP A 13 10.94 11.35 1.44
CA TRP A 13 10.77 10.24 2.38
C TRP A 13 11.56 9.03 1.93
N LYS A 14 12.31 8.43 2.84
CA LYS A 14 12.95 7.14 2.60
C LYS A 14 11.90 6.04 2.71
N ALA A 15 12.15 4.88 2.09
CA ALA A 15 11.28 3.69 2.17
C ALA A 15 10.79 3.36 3.59
N THR A 16 11.62 3.57 4.62
CA THR A 16 11.25 3.37 6.03
C THR A 16 10.20 4.35 6.55
N GLU A 17 10.24 5.62 6.10
CA GLU A 17 9.23 6.64 6.44
C GLU A 17 7.92 6.34 5.70
N CYS A 18 8.01 5.94 4.42
CA CYS A 18 6.87 5.52 3.62
C CYS A 18 6.17 4.29 4.22
N ARG A 19 6.95 3.32 4.71
CA ARG A 19 6.46 2.16 5.44
C ARG A 19 5.75 2.54 6.72
N LEU A 20 6.37 3.38 7.55
CA LEU A 20 5.76 3.85 8.80
C LEU A 20 4.42 4.53 8.54
N PHE A 21 4.36 5.35 7.48
CA PHE A 21 3.13 6.02 7.09
C PHE A 21 2.07 5.01 6.64
N LEU A 22 2.34 4.19 5.63
CA LEU A 22 1.36 3.25 5.07
C LEU A 22 0.83 2.27 6.14
N LEU A 23 1.72 1.72 6.96
CA LEU A 23 1.36 0.64 7.90
C LEU A 23 0.82 1.12 9.25
N TYR A 24 0.96 2.40 9.61
CA TYR A 24 0.59 2.87 10.95
C TYR A 24 -0.12 4.22 10.96
N ALA A 25 0.45 5.25 10.30
CA ALA A 25 -0.11 6.60 10.41
C ALA A 25 -1.30 6.82 9.48
N ALA A 26 -1.22 6.32 8.24
CA ALA A 26 -2.17 6.59 7.15
C ALA A 26 -3.64 6.25 7.49
N PRO A 27 -3.98 5.11 8.12
CA PRO A 27 -5.37 4.82 8.53
C PRO A 27 -5.96 5.84 9.50
N ILE A 28 -5.14 6.45 10.35
CA ILE A 28 -5.61 7.42 11.33
C ILE A 28 -5.71 8.81 10.68
N VAL A 29 -4.65 9.22 9.97
CA VAL A 29 -4.53 10.60 9.46
C VAL A 29 -5.32 10.85 8.19
N LEU A 30 -5.65 9.81 7.41
CA LEU A 30 -6.47 9.95 6.19
C LEU A 30 -7.96 9.84 6.48
N LYS A 31 -8.34 9.39 7.70
CA LYS A 31 -9.73 9.33 8.13
C LYS A 31 -10.30 10.75 8.17
N ASN A 32 -11.43 10.96 7.50
CA ASN A 32 -12.09 12.26 7.29
C ASN A 32 -11.31 13.27 6.41
N VAL A 33 -10.22 12.85 5.76
CA VAL A 33 -9.50 13.65 4.76
C VAL A 33 -9.86 13.19 3.35
N LEU A 34 -9.93 11.88 3.14
CA LEU A 34 -10.39 11.27 1.90
C LEU A 34 -11.92 11.11 1.92
N THR A 35 -12.54 11.01 0.74
CA THR A 35 -13.92 10.52 0.63
C THR A 35 -14.01 9.10 1.19
N ASP A 36 -15.19 8.70 1.66
CA ASP A 36 -15.39 7.37 2.22
C ASP A 36 -14.96 6.26 1.26
N GLU A 37 -15.32 6.40 -0.02
CA GLU A 37 -14.93 5.47 -1.09
C GLU A 37 -13.39 5.36 -1.23
N CYS A 38 -12.69 6.49 -1.32
CA CYS A 38 -11.23 6.51 -1.41
C CYS A 38 -10.57 5.96 -0.14
N TYR A 39 -11.16 6.20 1.03
CA TYR A 39 -10.66 5.74 2.32
C TYR A 39 -10.82 4.22 2.48
N PHE A 40 -11.99 3.67 2.15
CA PHE A 40 -12.20 2.22 2.17
C PHE A 40 -11.29 1.50 1.18
N HIS A 41 -11.15 2.05 -0.03
CA HIS A 41 -10.23 1.51 -1.02
C HIS A 41 -8.77 1.54 -0.54
N PHE A 42 -8.36 2.63 0.12
CA PHE A 42 -7.06 2.68 0.80
C PHE A 42 -6.91 1.59 1.87
N LEU A 43 -7.93 1.34 2.69
CA LEU A 43 -7.87 0.32 3.74
C LEU A 43 -7.63 -1.08 3.18
N ILE A 44 -8.17 -1.42 2.00
CA ILE A 44 -7.90 -2.68 1.31
C ILE A 44 -6.39 -2.84 1.10
N LEU A 45 -5.73 -1.82 0.53
CA LEU A 45 -4.28 -1.85 0.34
C LEU A 45 -3.52 -1.90 1.65
N HIS A 46 -3.89 -1.06 2.63
CA HIS A 46 -3.26 -1.04 3.95
C HIS A 46 -3.26 -2.44 4.60
N VAL A 47 -4.42 -3.09 4.65
CA VAL A 47 -4.56 -4.43 5.25
C VAL A 47 -3.74 -5.45 4.49
N SER A 48 -3.80 -5.44 3.15
CA SER A 48 -3.05 -6.36 2.29
C SER A 48 -1.55 -6.28 2.56
N ILE A 49 -0.97 -5.07 2.53
CA ILE A 49 0.47 -4.88 2.73
C ILE A 49 0.85 -5.21 4.18
N ARG A 50 0.00 -4.90 5.17
CA ARG A 50 0.27 -5.26 6.57
C ARG A 50 0.34 -6.76 6.74
N ILE A 51 -0.56 -7.51 6.10
CA ILE A 51 -0.51 -8.98 6.09
C ILE A 51 0.82 -9.43 5.49
N LEU A 52 1.16 -8.99 4.27
CA LEU A 52 2.40 -9.35 3.56
C LEU A 52 3.71 -8.97 4.28
N CYS A 53 3.68 -7.98 5.18
CA CYS A 53 4.82 -7.61 6.04
C CYS A 53 4.89 -8.41 7.36
N THR A 54 3.86 -9.19 7.70
CA THR A 54 3.81 -9.92 8.97
C THR A 54 4.81 -11.08 8.96
N LYS A 55 5.47 -11.33 10.09
CA LYS A 55 6.34 -12.51 10.23
C LYS A 55 5.49 -13.75 10.49
N ASN A 56 5.93 -14.91 10.00
CA ASN A 56 5.26 -16.21 10.20
C ASN A 56 3.83 -16.27 9.61
N MET A 57 3.63 -15.65 8.46
CA MET A 57 2.39 -15.81 7.71
C MET A 57 2.24 -17.24 7.22
N ASP A 58 1.02 -17.75 7.19
CA ASP A 58 0.69 -18.97 6.46
C ASP A 58 0.15 -18.66 5.05
N GLU A 59 -0.05 -19.72 4.26
CA GLU A 59 -0.55 -19.58 2.90
C GLU A 59 -1.98 -19.01 2.85
N GLU A 60 -2.80 -19.24 3.88
CA GLU A 60 -4.16 -18.68 3.93
C GLU A 60 -4.13 -17.15 4.05
N MET A 61 -3.26 -16.63 4.91
CA MET A 61 -3.01 -15.19 5.03
C MET A 61 -2.48 -14.59 3.72
N ILE A 62 -1.54 -15.26 3.06
CA ILE A 62 -0.99 -14.80 1.77
C ILE A 62 -2.09 -14.79 0.70
N ALA A 63 -2.87 -15.86 0.57
CA ALA A 63 -3.96 -15.96 -0.39
C ALA A 63 -5.06 -14.91 -0.13
N TYR A 64 -5.34 -14.61 1.14
CA TYR A 64 -6.27 -13.54 1.50
C TYR A 64 -5.74 -12.16 1.08
N ALA A 65 -4.47 -11.86 1.36
CA ALA A 65 -3.85 -10.61 0.90
C ALA A 65 -3.84 -10.50 -0.62
N GLU A 66 -3.60 -11.60 -1.34
CA GLU A 66 -3.68 -11.63 -2.80
C GLU A 66 -5.08 -11.27 -3.32
N LYS A 67 -6.14 -11.83 -2.72
CA LYS A 67 -7.53 -11.49 -3.07
C LYS A 67 -7.81 -10.00 -2.85
N LEU A 68 -7.36 -9.45 -1.73
CA LEU A 68 -7.52 -8.02 -1.44
C LEU A 68 -6.78 -7.15 -2.46
N LEU A 69 -5.54 -7.50 -2.82
CA LEU A 69 -4.76 -6.77 -3.82
C LEU A 69 -5.41 -6.80 -5.21
N ARG A 70 -5.94 -7.95 -5.63
CA ARG A 70 -6.70 -8.06 -6.89
C ARG A 70 -7.93 -7.15 -6.88
N SER A 71 -8.69 -7.19 -5.79
CA SER A 71 -9.87 -6.32 -5.61
C SER A 71 -9.52 -4.83 -5.62
N PHE A 72 -8.38 -4.44 -5.04
CA PHE A 72 -7.86 -3.08 -5.10
C PHE A 72 -7.51 -2.67 -6.54
N VAL A 73 -6.83 -3.53 -7.31
CA VAL A 73 -6.46 -3.23 -8.70
C VAL A 73 -7.71 -3.07 -9.58
N GLU A 74 -8.70 -3.94 -9.41
CA GLU A 74 -9.94 -3.92 -10.18
C GLU A 74 -10.77 -2.65 -9.94
N GLN A 75 -10.79 -2.13 -8.72
CA GLN A 75 -11.57 -0.95 -8.35
C GLN A 75 -10.84 0.38 -8.61
N ALA A 76 -9.52 0.36 -8.74
CA ALA A 76 -8.70 1.57 -8.81
C ALA A 76 -9.06 2.53 -9.96
N SER A 77 -9.40 2.01 -11.15
CA SER A 77 -9.77 2.86 -12.30
C SER A 77 -11.12 3.55 -12.09
N SER A 78 -12.08 2.89 -11.45
CA SER A 78 -13.39 3.47 -11.16
C SER A 78 -13.29 4.57 -10.11
N ILE A 79 -12.47 4.38 -9.08
CA ILE A 79 -12.39 5.29 -7.93
C ILE A 79 -11.50 6.50 -8.23
N TYR A 80 -10.41 6.31 -8.96
CA TYR A 80 -9.41 7.36 -9.20
C TYR A 80 -9.36 7.85 -10.67
N GLY A 81 -10.19 7.27 -11.55
CA GLY A 81 -10.24 7.55 -12.97
C GLY A 81 -9.23 6.78 -13.82
N GLU A 82 -9.44 6.75 -15.13
CA GLU A 82 -8.65 5.96 -16.09
C GLU A 82 -7.17 6.39 -16.21
N THR A 83 -6.83 7.58 -15.70
CA THR A 83 -5.45 8.10 -15.67
C THR A 83 -4.60 7.57 -14.52
N VAL A 84 -5.18 6.69 -13.69
CA VAL A 84 -4.40 5.93 -12.73
C VAL A 84 -3.33 5.13 -13.46
N GLN A 85 -2.13 5.03 -12.88
CA GLN A 85 -1.03 4.28 -13.48
C GLN A 85 -1.30 2.79 -13.28
N VAL A 86 -2.17 2.23 -14.14
CA VAL A 86 -2.64 0.84 -14.10
C VAL A 86 -1.47 -0.12 -14.04
N TYR A 87 -0.40 0.14 -14.79
CA TYR A 87 0.80 -0.70 -14.77
C TYR A 87 1.39 -0.85 -13.36
N ASN A 88 1.64 0.27 -12.66
CA ASN A 88 2.22 0.20 -11.33
C ASN A 88 1.26 -0.42 -10.31
N ILE A 89 -0.05 -0.13 -10.41
CA ILE A 89 -1.05 -0.77 -9.55
C ILE A 89 -1.12 -2.26 -9.82
N HIS A 90 -1.08 -2.66 -11.09
CA HIS A 90 -1.15 -4.06 -11.50
C HIS A 90 0.01 -4.87 -10.91
N SER A 91 1.21 -4.30 -10.84
CA SER A 91 2.36 -4.93 -10.18
C SER A 91 2.10 -5.31 -8.71
N LEU A 92 1.14 -4.67 -8.03
CA LEU A 92 0.78 -5.01 -6.65
C LEU A 92 0.25 -6.45 -6.53
N ILE A 93 -0.41 -7.00 -7.56
CA ILE A 93 -0.96 -8.37 -7.49
C ILE A 93 0.13 -9.42 -7.34
N HIS A 94 1.35 -9.12 -7.80
CA HIS A 94 2.48 -10.05 -7.78
C HIS A 94 3.20 -10.08 -6.42
N LEU A 95 2.89 -9.15 -5.51
CA LEU A 95 3.54 -9.09 -4.20
C LEU A 95 3.28 -10.35 -3.36
N ALA A 96 2.11 -10.97 -3.52
CA ALA A 96 1.82 -12.24 -2.84
C ALA A 96 2.74 -13.35 -3.33
N ASP A 97 2.97 -13.45 -4.64
CA ASP A 97 3.88 -14.44 -5.24
C ASP A 97 5.33 -14.20 -4.82
N ASP A 98 5.75 -12.94 -4.76
CA ASP A 98 7.06 -12.59 -4.25
C ASP A 98 7.21 -12.98 -2.78
N VAL A 99 6.19 -12.77 -1.95
CA VAL A 99 6.20 -13.19 -0.55
C VAL A 99 6.27 -14.71 -0.39
N ARG A 100 5.55 -15.47 -1.22
CA ARG A 100 5.67 -16.95 -1.26
C ARG A 100 7.10 -17.40 -1.55
N ARG A 101 7.83 -16.66 -2.40
CA ARG A 101 9.18 -17.02 -2.86
C ARG A 101 10.29 -16.56 -1.92
N TYR A 102 10.15 -15.36 -1.37
CA TYR A 102 11.24 -14.65 -0.68
C TYR A 102 10.95 -14.38 0.81
N GLY A 103 9.78 -14.79 1.30
CA GLY A 103 9.34 -14.55 2.67
C GLY A 103 8.68 -13.18 2.85
N PRO A 104 8.60 -12.62 4.06
CA PRO A 104 7.85 -11.38 4.33
C PRO A 104 8.36 -10.19 3.51
N LEU A 105 7.45 -9.34 3.05
CA LEU A 105 7.74 -8.22 2.14
C LEU A 105 8.83 -7.25 2.67
N ASP A 106 8.87 -7.06 3.98
CA ASP A 106 9.86 -6.24 4.68
C ASP A 106 11.31 -6.73 4.51
N SER A 107 11.52 -7.98 4.12
CA SER A 107 12.87 -8.54 3.95
C SER A 107 13.51 -8.22 2.60
N PHE A 108 12.71 -7.86 1.58
CA PHE A 108 13.21 -7.77 0.20
C PHE A 108 12.64 -6.62 -0.64
N SER A 109 11.58 -5.92 -0.21
CA SER A 109 10.92 -4.92 -1.07
C SER A 109 10.56 -3.62 -0.34
N SER A 110 10.74 -2.51 -1.07
CA SER A 110 10.23 -1.18 -0.70
C SER A 110 9.21 -0.63 -1.71
N PHE A 111 8.97 -1.37 -2.79
CA PHE A 111 8.13 -0.99 -3.92
C PHE A 111 6.68 -0.59 -3.58
N PRO A 112 5.93 -1.30 -2.69
CA PRO A 112 4.53 -0.96 -2.40
C PRO A 112 4.41 0.44 -1.78
N PHE A 113 5.43 0.85 -1.03
CA PHE A 113 5.45 2.13 -0.35
C PHE A 113 5.67 3.30 -1.32
N GLU A 114 6.47 3.10 -2.36
CA GLU A 114 6.75 4.13 -3.37
C GLU A 114 5.56 4.33 -4.32
N ASN A 115 4.99 3.22 -4.81
CA ASN A 115 3.87 3.28 -5.76
C ASN A 115 2.63 3.96 -5.14
N TYR A 116 2.23 3.55 -3.94
CA TYR A 116 1.03 4.08 -3.29
C TYR A 116 1.11 5.58 -2.98
N LEU A 117 2.22 6.06 -2.43
CA LEU A 117 2.39 7.49 -2.13
C LEU A 117 2.38 8.35 -3.39
N GLY A 118 2.88 7.84 -4.51
CA GLY A 118 2.76 8.51 -5.81
C GLY A 118 1.30 8.75 -6.21
N GLN A 119 0.40 7.84 -5.88
CA GLN A 119 -1.03 7.97 -6.18
C GLN A 119 -1.78 8.83 -5.17
N LEU A 120 -1.53 8.61 -3.88
CA LEU A 120 -2.14 9.40 -2.82
C LEU A 120 -1.81 10.90 -2.97
N LYS A 121 -0.62 11.24 -3.47
CA LYS A 121 -0.24 12.63 -3.81
C LYS A 121 -1.18 13.32 -4.80
N ARG A 122 -1.86 12.57 -5.68
CA ARG A 122 -2.81 13.14 -6.65
C ARG A 122 -4.20 13.36 -6.06
N LEU A 123 -4.48 12.74 -4.92
CA LEU A 123 -5.76 12.78 -4.21
C LEU A 123 -5.76 13.77 -3.02
N LEU A 124 -4.57 14.19 -2.59
CA LEU A 124 -4.28 15.16 -1.51
C LEU A 124 -3.58 16.40 -2.06
#